data_AF-A0A1I4VNL2-F1
#
_entry.id   AF-A0A1I4VNL2-F1
#
_cell.length_a   1.000
_cell.length_b   1.000
_cell.length_c   1.000
_cell.angle_alpha   90.00
_cell.angle_beta   90.00
_cell.angle_gamma   90.00
#
_symmetry.space_group_name_H-M   'P 1'
#
loop_
_entity.id
_entity.type
_entity.pdbx_description
1 polymer ?
#
loop_
_entity_poly.entity_id
_entity_poly.type
_entity_poly.pdbx_seq_one_letter_code
_entity_poly.pdbx_strand_id
1 'polypeptide(L)'
;MAAARAALKATAYKGEPVIVMAANDLEAARVSSTILADRLKQAGFTVDLQVMDWAALLARRTKKIGWSVFGIHALGLDLSSPLTNSAINFACKDAASSGFMCDTRVVGLFDRFAREPDPDKRRDIVGEIQSIVYGEGLVVPFGQFAQPAAYRTSLTGLIPSAIPLFWNVEKP
;
A
#
# COMPACT_ATOMS: atom_id res chain seq x y z
N MET A 1 7.88 -17.75 -11.43
CA MET A 1 9.17 -17.81 -10.70
C MET A 1 10.40 -17.76 -11.60
N ALA A 2 10.46 -18.48 -12.73
CA ALA A 2 11.62 -18.41 -13.64
C ALA A 2 11.99 -16.99 -14.08
N ALA A 3 11.01 -16.19 -14.52
CA ALA A 3 11.22 -14.79 -14.90
C ALA A 3 11.78 -13.92 -13.74
N ALA A 4 11.25 -14.08 -12.52
CA ALA A 4 11.74 -13.33 -11.35
C ALA A 4 13.20 -13.67 -11.01
N ARG A 5 13.57 -14.96 -11.06
CA ARG A 5 14.96 -15.39 -10.87
C ARG A 5 15.89 -14.83 -11.96
N ALA A 6 15.43 -14.81 -13.21
CA ALA A 6 16.19 -14.25 -14.32
C ALA A 6 16.38 -12.73 -14.17
N ALA A 7 15.32 -12.00 -13.79
CA ALA A 7 15.39 -10.57 -13.50
C ALA A 7 16.39 -10.27 -12.38
N LEU A 8 16.35 -11.02 -11.26
CA LEU A 8 17.29 -10.83 -10.16
C LEU A 8 18.75 -11.06 -10.60
N LYS A 9 19.01 -12.12 -11.39
CA LYS A 9 20.35 -12.40 -11.94
C LYS A 9 20.88 -11.31 -12.88
N ALA A 10 20.00 -10.54 -13.51
CA ALA A 10 20.39 -9.43 -14.38
C ALA A 10 20.77 -8.15 -13.57
N THR A 11 20.57 -8.15 -12.26
CA THR A 11 20.96 -7.03 -11.39
C THR A 11 22.36 -7.23 -10.79
N ALA A 12 22.87 -6.20 -10.12
CA ALA A 12 24.12 -6.28 -9.35
C ALA A 12 23.92 -6.81 -7.91
N TYR A 13 22.77 -7.40 -7.58
CA TYR A 13 22.45 -7.89 -6.24
C TYR A 13 23.43 -8.97 -5.77
N LYS A 14 24.03 -8.77 -4.59
CA LYS A 14 25.07 -9.66 -4.03
C LYS A 14 24.58 -10.47 -2.82
N GLY A 15 23.29 -10.43 -2.52
CA GLY A 15 22.71 -11.13 -1.38
C GLY A 15 22.52 -10.25 -0.14
N GLU A 16 22.55 -8.93 -0.30
CA GLU A 16 22.22 -7.98 0.77
C GLU A 16 20.82 -8.29 1.35
N PRO A 17 20.63 -8.29 2.68
CA PRO A 17 19.33 -8.63 3.26
C PRO A 17 18.22 -7.66 2.82
N VAL A 18 17.13 -8.22 2.29
CA VAL A 18 15.87 -7.50 2.09
C VAL A 18 15.06 -7.61 3.38
N ILE A 19 14.94 -6.50 4.10
CA ILE A 19 14.21 -6.43 5.37
C ILE A 19 12.73 -6.24 5.09
N VAL A 20 11.96 -7.30 5.35
CA VAL A 20 10.50 -7.31 5.24
C VAL A 20 9.91 -7.14 6.63
N MET A 21 9.20 -6.03 6.88
CA MET A 21 8.49 -5.85 8.15
C MET A 21 7.08 -6.46 8.04
N ALA A 22 6.68 -7.23 9.05
CA ALA A 22 5.37 -7.84 9.14
C ALA A 22 4.70 -7.48 10.47
N ALA A 23 3.60 -6.74 10.39
CA ALA A 23 2.73 -6.48 11.54
C ALA A 23 1.92 -7.73 11.87
N ASN A 24 2.05 -8.30 13.07
CA ASN A 24 1.39 -9.56 13.43
C ASN A 24 -0.04 -9.39 13.96
N ASP A 25 -0.41 -8.16 14.31
CA ASP A 25 -1.67 -7.74 14.92
C ASP A 25 -2.69 -7.19 13.89
N LEU A 26 -2.31 -7.07 12.62
CA LEU A 26 -3.20 -6.74 11.51
C LEU A 26 -3.12 -7.79 10.41
N GLU A 27 -4.19 -8.57 10.24
CA GLU A 27 -4.20 -9.75 9.38
C GLU A 27 -3.81 -9.45 7.92
N ALA A 28 -4.42 -8.45 7.30
CA ALA A 28 -4.14 -8.13 5.89
C ALA A 28 -2.68 -7.68 5.67
N ALA A 29 -2.11 -6.90 6.60
CA ALA A 29 -0.71 -6.50 6.55
C ALA A 29 0.23 -7.71 6.79
N ARG A 30 -0.10 -8.57 7.75
CA ARG A 30 0.62 -9.81 8.04
C ARG A 30 0.69 -10.74 6.83
N VAL A 31 -0.46 -11.03 6.23
CA VAL A 31 -0.59 -11.97 5.11
C VAL A 31 0.17 -11.47 3.89
N SER A 32 0.00 -10.19 3.53
CA SER A 32 0.72 -9.61 2.38
C SER A 32 2.25 -9.61 2.59
N SER A 33 2.75 -9.21 3.76
CA SER A 33 4.20 -9.26 4.06
C SER A 33 4.77 -10.68 4.06
N THR A 34 4.08 -11.64 4.66
CA THR A 34 4.58 -13.02 4.79
C THR A 34 4.60 -13.75 3.46
N ILE A 35 3.58 -13.58 2.61
CA ILE A 35 3.56 -14.11 1.26
C ILE A 35 4.66 -13.45 0.42
N LEU A 36 4.84 -12.13 0.51
CA LEU A 36 5.91 -11.44 -0.20
C LEU A 36 7.29 -11.97 0.20
N ALA A 37 7.54 -12.15 1.51
CA ALA A 37 8.80 -12.69 2.01
C ALA A 37 9.10 -14.09 1.44
N ASP A 38 8.11 -14.99 1.39
CA ASP A 38 8.25 -16.31 0.77
C ASP A 38 8.56 -16.19 -0.74
N ARG A 39 7.85 -15.32 -1.47
CA ARG A 39 8.06 -15.12 -2.90
C ARG A 39 9.43 -14.52 -3.21
N LEU A 40 9.93 -13.61 -2.38
CA LEU A 40 11.27 -13.05 -2.49
C LEU A 40 12.35 -14.12 -2.26
N LYS A 41 12.20 -14.97 -1.24
CA LYS A 41 13.10 -16.12 -1.02
C LYS A 41 13.10 -17.05 -2.23
N GLN A 42 11.92 -17.37 -2.77
CA GLN A 42 11.79 -18.18 -3.98
C GLN A 42 12.35 -17.49 -5.23
N ALA A 43 12.41 -16.16 -5.29
CA ALA A 43 13.08 -15.45 -6.38
C ALA A 43 14.61 -15.45 -6.24
N GLY A 44 15.14 -15.71 -5.05
CA GLY A 44 16.58 -15.78 -4.76
C GLY A 44 17.12 -14.63 -3.91
N PHE A 45 16.26 -13.80 -3.31
CA PHE A 45 16.68 -12.79 -2.36
C PHE A 45 17.05 -13.42 -1.00
N THR A 46 18.06 -12.86 -0.35
CA THR A 46 18.27 -13.00 1.10
C THR A 46 17.20 -12.18 1.81
N VAL A 47 16.28 -12.85 2.53
CA VAL A 47 15.15 -12.17 3.17
C VAL A 47 15.28 -12.24 4.69
N ASP A 48 15.25 -11.06 5.32
CA ASP A 48 15.12 -10.89 6.77
C ASP A 48 13.68 -10.46 7.10
N LEU A 49 12.87 -11.40 7.59
CA LEU A 49 11.49 -11.15 7.97
C LEU A 49 11.43 -10.73 9.44
N GLN A 50 11.09 -9.47 9.68
CA GLN A 50 11.03 -8.88 11.00
C GLN A 50 9.58 -8.70 11.44
N VAL A 51 9.16 -9.48 12.42
CA VAL A 51 7.80 -9.46 12.97
C VAL A 51 7.70 -8.45 14.10
N MET A 52 6.66 -7.61 14.10
CA MET A 52 6.41 -6.58 15.12
C MET A 52 4.91 -6.27 15.22
N ASP A 53 4.51 -5.38 16.14
CA ASP A 53 3.16 -4.79 16.15
C ASP A 53 3.04 -3.62 15.15
N TRP A 54 1.82 -3.26 14.77
CA TRP A 54 1.56 -2.22 13.78
C TRP A 54 2.06 -0.84 14.22
N ALA A 55 1.95 -0.51 15.50
CA ALA A 55 2.39 0.80 16.01
C ALA A 55 3.92 0.94 15.90
N ALA A 56 4.67 -0.10 16.24
CA ALA A 56 6.11 -0.15 16.06
C ALA A 56 6.52 -0.04 14.58
N LEU A 57 5.79 -0.71 13.67
CA LEU A 57 6.01 -0.60 12.23
C LEU A 57 5.78 0.84 11.74
N LEU A 58 4.67 1.46 12.13
CA LEU A 58 4.37 2.86 11.79
C LEU A 58 5.45 3.83 12.29
N ALA A 59 5.97 3.63 13.50
CA ALA A 59 7.04 4.46 14.07
C ALA A 59 8.39 4.23 13.38
N ARG A 60 8.63 3.02 12.83
CA ARG A 60 9.87 2.66 12.16
C ARG A 60 9.89 3.05 10.68
N ARG A 61 8.77 2.91 9.96
CA ARG A 61 8.70 3.24 8.52
C ARG A 61 9.02 4.71 8.22
N THR A 62 8.85 5.59 9.21
CA THR A 62 9.17 7.01 9.09
C THR A 62 10.66 7.33 9.20
N LYS A 63 11.50 6.33 9.50
CA LYS A 63 12.95 6.49 9.69
C LYS A 63 13.73 5.74 8.61
N LYS A 64 14.83 6.32 8.13
CA LYS A 64 15.77 5.69 7.17
C LYS A 64 16.74 4.73 7.87
N ILE A 65 16.20 3.74 8.59
CA ILE A 65 16.97 2.80 9.43
C ILE A 65 16.97 1.37 8.85
N GLY A 66 17.01 1.26 7.52
CA GLY A 66 17.33 0.01 6.83
C GLY A 66 16.19 -1.00 6.67
N TRP A 67 14.92 -0.59 6.66
CA TRP A 67 13.83 -1.48 6.21
C TRP A 67 13.66 -1.41 4.68
N SER A 68 13.14 -2.46 4.05
CA SER A 68 12.99 -2.52 2.57
C SER A 68 11.53 -2.50 2.12
N VAL A 69 10.66 -3.30 2.74
CA VAL A 69 9.25 -3.43 2.31
C VAL A 69 8.35 -3.88 3.46
N PHE A 70 7.07 -3.52 3.38
CA PHE A 70 6.02 -3.98 4.29
C PHE A 70 4.66 -3.99 3.59
N GLY A 71 3.76 -4.82 4.08
CA GLY A 71 2.38 -4.91 3.62
C GLY A 71 1.49 -3.86 4.29
N ILE A 72 0.55 -3.33 3.52
CA ILE A 72 -0.55 -2.49 4.00
C ILE A 72 -1.86 -2.96 3.37
N HIS A 73 -2.97 -2.55 3.97
CA HIS A 73 -4.27 -2.51 3.31
C HIS A 73 -4.85 -1.11 3.49
N ALA A 74 -5.74 -0.72 2.59
CA ALA A 74 -6.43 0.56 2.64
C ALA A 74 -7.86 0.39 2.12
N LEU A 75 -8.76 1.28 2.50
CA LEU A 75 -10.13 1.24 2.01
C LEU A 75 -10.17 1.67 0.55
N GLY A 76 -11.12 1.14 -0.22
CA GLY A 76 -11.34 1.58 -1.60
C GLY A 76 -11.60 3.09 -1.69
N LEU A 77 -12.25 3.66 -0.68
CA LEU A 77 -12.45 5.11 -0.56
C LEU A 77 -11.12 5.87 -0.46
N ASP A 78 -10.18 5.41 0.37
CA ASP A 78 -8.87 6.05 0.54
C ASP A 78 -8.08 6.05 -0.78
N LEU A 79 -8.19 4.95 -1.53
CA LEU A 79 -7.48 4.74 -2.79
C LEU A 79 -8.18 5.35 -4.01
N SER A 80 -9.38 5.90 -3.85
CA SER A 80 -10.26 6.35 -4.96
C SER A 80 -9.74 7.58 -5.72
N SER A 81 -8.86 8.36 -5.10
CA SER A 81 -8.25 9.55 -5.69
C SER A 81 -6.73 9.50 -5.53
N PRO A 82 -5.95 9.87 -6.57
CA PRO A 82 -4.51 9.97 -6.44
C PRO A 82 -4.07 10.95 -5.35
N LEU A 83 -4.90 11.95 -5.00
CA LEU A 83 -4.60 12.94 -3.96
C LEU A 83 -4.76 12.40 -2.53
N THR A 84 -5.63 11.40 -2.33
CA THR A 84 -5.88 10.79 -1.02
C THR A 84 -5.18 9.45 -0.85
N ASN A 85 -4.72 8.85 -1.95
CA ASN A 85 -4.09 7.56 -1.95
C ASN A 85 -2.69 7.61 -1.31
N SER A 86 -2.63 7.19 -0.05
CA SER A 86 -1.41 7.22 0.75
C SER A 86 -0.30 6.29 0.23
N ALA A 87 -0.64 5.26 -0.56
CA ALA A 87 0.34 4.31 -1.10
C ALA A 87 1.20 4.95 -2.20
N ILE A 88 0.64 5.89 -2.96
CA ILE A 88 1.32 6.54 -4.08
C ILE A 88 1.66 8.01 -3.82
N ASN A 89 1.58 8.45 -2.56
CA ASN A 89 1.87 9.83 -2.19
C ASN A 89 3.39 10.10 -2.26
N PHE A 90 3.91 10.25 -3.48
CA PHE A 90 5.32 10.46 -3.81
C PHE A 90 5.66 11.95 -3.98
N ALA A 91 4.95 12.82 -3.26
CA ALA A 91 4.95 14.27 -3.45
C ALA A 91 6.29 14.98 -3.11
N CYS A 92 7.40 14.23 -2.96
CA CYS A 92 8.74 14.74 -2.63
C CYS A 92 8.82 15.55 -1.33
N LYS A 93 7.82 15.43 -0.45
CA LYS A 93 7.72 16.13 0.84
C LYS A 93 8.05 15.18 1.99
N ASP A 94 9.31 14.75 2.11
CA ASP A 94 9.85 13.94 3.22
C ASP A 94 8.88 12.85 3.76
N ALA A 95 8.08 12.25 2.86
CA ALA A 95 6.88 11.55 3.25
C ALA A 95 7.21 10.10 3.55
N ALA A 96 7.29 9.80 4.84
CA ALA A 96 7.36 8.47 5.43
C ALA A 96 6.33 7.46 4.88
N SER A 97 5.24 7.93 4.26
CA SER A 97 4.14 7.07 3.80
C SER A 97 4.52 6.13 2.67
N SER A 98 5.50 6.50 1.84
CA SER A 98 5.78 5.82 0.57
C SER A 98 7.28 5.48 0.40
N GLY A 99 7.96 5.21 1.52
CA GLY A 99 9.38 4.82 1.51
C GLY A 99 10.34 5.89 1.04
N PHE A 100 10.03 7.17 1.35
CA PHE A 100 10.86 8.32 0.98
C PHE A 100 11.04 8.52 -0.52
N MET A 101 10.23 7.85 -1.34
CA MET A 101 10.26 7.99 -2.78
C MET A 101 9.83 9.40 -3.19
N CYS A 102 10.59 9.96 -4.14
CA CYS A 102 10.33 11.24 -4.75
C CYS A 102 10.46 11.08 -6.27
N ASP A 103 9.33 11.19 -6.97
CA ASP A 103 9.29 11.22 -8.42
C ASP A 103 8.63 12.53 -8.86
N THR A 104 9.45 13.44 -9.39
CA THR A 104 9.02 14.79 -9.77
C THR A 104 7.97 14.77 -10.89
N ARG A 105 7.91 13.69 -11.70
CA ARG A 105 6.88 13.52 -12.74
C ARG A 105 5.49 13.39 -12.10
N VAL A 106 5.38 12.63 -11.02
CA VAL A 106 4.10 12.40 -10.30
C VAL A 106 3.63 13.67 -9.60
N VAL A 107 4.55 14.49 -9.08
CA VAL A 107 4.20 15.77 -8.42
C VAL A 107 3.44 16.71 -9.35
N GLY A 108 3.92 16.89 -10.58
CA GLY A 108 3.25 17.73 -11.58
C GLY A 108 1.90 17.17 -12.02
N LEU A 109 1.76 15.84 -12.04
CA LEU A 109 0.50 15.18 -12.38
C LEU A 109 -0.56 15.33 -11.28
N PHE A 110 -0.18 15.26 -10.00
CA PHE A 110 -1.10 15.55 -8.89
C PHE A 110 -1.63 16.98 -8.95
N ASP A 111 -0.75 17.93 -9.24
CA ASP A 111 -1.11 19.35 -9.37
C ASP A 111 -2.06 19.60 -10.56
N ARG A 112 -1.79 18.97 -11.72
CA ARG A 112 -2.71 18.96 -12.87
C ARG A 112 -4.06 18.34 -12.51
N PHE A 113 -4.06 17.16 -11.90
CA PHE A 113 -5.28 16.44 -11.50
C PHE A 113 -6.15 17.24 -10.54
N ALA A 114 -5.54 18.03 -9.64
CA ALA A 114 -6.26 18.85 -8.68
C ALA A 114 -6.97 20.05 -9.32
N ARG A 115 -6.47 20.56 -10.45
CA ARG A 115 -7.05 21.73 -11.14
C ARG A 115 -7.92 21.39 -12.34
N GLU A 116 -7.91 20.15 -12.81
CA GLU A 116 -8.68 19.71 -13.97
C GLU A 116 -10.16 19.46 -13.59
N PRO A 117 -11.12 20.25 -14.10
CA PRO A 117 -12.55 20.03 -13.83
C PRO A 117 -13.17 18.90 -14.67
N ASP A 118 -12.56 18.55 -15.81
CA ASP A 118 -13.10 17.55 -16.74
C ASP A 118 -12.79 16.12 -16.28
N PRO A 119 -13.80 15.28 -15.99
CA PRO A 119 -13.60 13.91 -15.53
C PRO A 119 -12.83 13.03 -16.53
N ASP A 120 -13.01 13.22 -17.83
CA ASP A 120 -12.35 12.40 -18.85
C ASP A 120 -10.85 12.76 -18.92
N LYS A 121 -10.53 14.05 -18.86
CA LYS A 121 -9.13 14.50 -18.79
C LYS A 121 -8.45 14.10 -17.48
N ARG A 122 -9.20 14.07 -16.36
CA ARG A 122 -8.68 13.52 -15.08
C ARG A 122 -8.32 12.04 -15.21
N ARG A 123 -9.10 11.26 -15.98
CA ARG A 123 -8.80 9.84 -16.24
C ARG A 123 -7.49 9.67 -17.00
N ASP A 124 -7.23 10.50 -18.00
CA ASP A 124 -5.97 10.47 -18.75
C ASP A 124 -4.76 10.78 -17.85
N ILE A 125 -4.88 11.81 -17.00
CA ILE A 125 -3.83 12.15 -16.01
C ILE A 125 -3.58 10.99 -15.04
N VAL A 126 -4.64 10.32 -14.57
CA VAL A 126 -4.50 9.14 -13.71
C VAL A 126 -3.81 7.98 -14.44
N GLY A 127 -4.05 7.81 -15.75
CA GLY A 127 -3.34 6.83 -16.57
C GLY A 127 -1.85 7.10 -16.67
N GLU A 128 -1.44 8.38 -16.80
CA GLU A 128 -0.04 8.80 -16.73
C GLU A 128 0.58 8.45 -15.37
N ILE A 129 -0.12 8.76 -14.27
CA ILE A 129 0.33 8.45 -12.90
C ILE A 129 0.51 6.94 -12.73
N GLN A 130 -0.48 6.14 -13.12
CA GLN A 130 -0.43 4.69 -13.02
C GLN A 130 0.75 4.09 -13.79
N SER A 131 0.99 4.58 -15.01
CA SER A 131 2.10 4.12 -15.85
C SER A 131 3.45 4.33 -15.16
N ILE A 132 3.65 5.46 -14.49
CA ILE A 132 4.86 5.74 -13.72
C ILE A 132 4.95 4.80 -12.51
N VAL A 133 3.90 4.71 -11.70
CA VAL A 133 3.91 3.89 -10.47
C VAL A 133 4.18 2.42 -10.77
N TYR A 134 3.56 1.86 -11.82
CA TYR A 134 3.79 0.48 -12.24
C TYR A 134 5.15 0.29 -12.90
N GLY A 135 5.61 1.23 -13.72
CA GLY A 135 6.91 1.17 -14.39
C GLY A 135 8.08 1.17 -13.41
N GLU A 136 7.97 1.94 -12.33
CA GLU A 136 8.98 2.03 -11.27
C GLU A 136 8.83 0.92 -10.20
N GLY A 137 7.75 0.13 -10.24
CA GLY A 137 7.50 -0.96 -9.29
C GLY A 137 7.34 -0.51 -7.84
N LEU A 138 6.84 0.72 -7.62
CA LEU A 138 6.84 1.38 -6.30
C LEU A 138 5.85 0.77 -5.31
N VAL A 139 4.70 0.34 -5.83
CA VAL A 139 3.63 -0.30 -5.06
C VAL A 139 3.12 -1.47 -5.87
N VAL A 140 3.05 -2.64 -5.24
CA VAL A 140 2.53 -3.85 -5.87
C VAL A 140 1.15 -4.13 -5.29
N PRO A 141 0.05 -3.95 -6.06
CA PRO A 141 -1.27 -4.36 -5.61
C PRO A 141 -1.30 -5.88 -5.49
N PHE A 142 -1.45 -6.36 -4.25
CA PHE A 142 -1.46 -7.79 -3.94
C PHE A 142 -2.83 -8.43 -4.18
N GLY A 143 -3.91 -7.66 -4.02
CA GLY A 143 -5.27 -8.13 -4.22
C GLY A 143 -6.29 -7.16 -3.63
N GLN A 144 -7.56 -7.55 -3.73
CA GLN A 144 -8.70 -6.84 -3.13
C GLN A 144 -9.58 -7.88 -2.44
N PHE A 145 -10.20 -7.48 -1.33
CA PHE A 145 -11.12 -8.33 -0.58
C PHE A 145 -12.28 -7.50 -0.05
N ALA A 146 -13.42 -8.13 0.18
CA ALA A 146 -14.54 -7.54 0.90
C ALA A 146 -14.47 -7.98 2.37
N GLN A 147 -14.70 -7.05 3.29
CA GLN A 147 -14.81 -7.36 4.71
C GLN A 147 -16.28 -7.27 5.13
N PRO A 148 -16.98 -8.40 5.29
CA PRO A 148 -18.38 -8.37 5.70
C PRO A 148 -18.50 -7.89 7.15
N ALA A 149 -19.51 -7.08 7.42
CA ALA A 149 -19.88 -6.71 8.78
C ALA A 149 -20.85 -7.77 9.35
N ALA A 150 -20.63 -8.18 10.59
CA ALA A 150 -21.54 -9.04 11.34
C ALA A 150 -22.05 -8.29 12.57
N TYR A 151 -23.36 -8.35 12.79
CA TYR A 151 -24.02 -7.69 13.91
C TYR A 151 -25.27 -8.48 14.32
N ARG A 152 -25.77 -8.23 15.54
CA ARG A 152 -26.97 -8.90 16.04
C ARG A 152 -28.18 -8.46 15.23
N THR A 153 -29.07 -9.39 14.91
CA THR A 153 -30.35 -9.12 14.23
C THR A 153 -31.29 -8.21 15.03
N SER A 154 -31.06 -8.07 16.34
CA SER A 154 -31.80 -7.14 17.20
C SER A 154 -31.39 -5.68 17.00
N LEU A 155 -30.25 -5.38 16.38
CA LEU A 155 -29.82 -4.00 16.17
C LEU A 155 -30.55 -3.40 14.96
N THR A 156 -30.98 -2.15 15.11
CA THR A 156 -31.63 -1.38 14.05
C THR A 156 -30.85 -0.09 13.77
N GLY A 157 -31.12 0.57 12.64
CA GLY A 157 -30.48 1.84 12.28
C GLY A 157 -29.00 1.73 11.84
N LEU A 158 -28.52 0.52 11.56
CA LEU A 158 -27.19 0.30 10.98
C LEU A 158 -27.11 0.87 9.56
N ILE A 159 -26.09 1.70 9.32
CA ILE A 159 -25.82 2.30 8.00
C ILE A 159 -24.83 1.42 7.24
N PRO A 160 -25.17 0.94 6.03
CA PRO A 160 -24.20 0.27 5.16
C PRO A 160 -23.05 1.22 4.83
N SER A 161 -21.85 0.91 5.32
CA SER A 161 -20.68 1.78 5.22
C SER A 161 -19.39 0.95 5.20
N ALA A 162 -18.34 1.51 4.60
CA ALA A 162 -16.99 0.93 4.59
C ALA A 162 -16.30 1.00 5.97
N ILE A 163 -16.82 1.83 6.88
CA ILE A 163 -16.36 1.96 8.27
C ILE A 163 -17.54 1.77 9.24
N PRO A 164 -17.31 1.27 10.47
CA PRO A 164 -18.36 1.19 11.48
C PRO A 164 -18.90 2.57 11.86
N LEU A 165 -20.21 2.79 11.68
CA LEU A 165 -20.91 4.02 12.07
C LEU A 165 -21.99 3.69 13.11
N PHE A 166 -21.97 4.36 14.25
CA PHE A 166 -22.82 4.01 15.40
C PHE A 166 -23.88 5.05 15.78
N TRP A 167 -23.91 6.22 15.14
CA TRP A 167 -24.74 7.35 15.59
C TRP A 167 -26.26 7.15 15.43
N ASN A 168 -26.71 6.23 14.57
CA ASN A 168 -28.13 5.88 14.35
C ASN A 168 -28.47 4.49 14.90
N VAL A 169 -27.51 3.82 15.56
CA VAL A 169 -27.69 2.42 15.95
C VAL A 169 -28.47 2.33 17.25
N GLU A 170 -29.59 1.60 17.20
CA GLU A 170 -30.46 1.38 18.35
C GLU A 170 -30.51 -0.09 18.73
N LYS A 171 -30.72 -0.34 20.03
CA LYS A 171 -31.04 -1.65 20.58
C LYS A 171 -32.47 -1.57 21.17
N PRO A 172 -33.49 -1.88 20.37
CA PRO A 172 -34.86 -2.02 20.87
C PRO A 172 -34.99 -3.16 21.89
#